data_AF-A0A0R3T1S2-F1
#
_entry.id   AF-A0A0R3T1S2-F1
#
_cell.length_a   1.000
_cell.length_b   1.000
_cell.length_c   1.000
_cell.angle_alpha   90.00
_cell.angle_beta   90.00
_cell.angle_gamma   90.00
#
_symmetry.space_group_name_H-M   'P 1'
#
loop_
_entity.id
_entity.type
_entity.pdbx_description
1 polymer ?
#
loop_
_entity_poly.entity_id
_entity_poly.type
_entity_poly.pdbx_seq_one_letter_code
_entity_poly.pdbx_strand_id
1 'polypeptide(L)'
;MQSFETELQPVSSFIQFRSYMSIDYIFEEKQTILVELYQCSKGNKMDSSLLGSTEILVGRTIHSGGEEEVPLRIPQGATGESEPFNGSMILCIREEPSIKQNIVLKMQGVGLDKKDMFGKSDPYIIILRRNERGKDTVDPDIDDVIGEFITTARFLLTCTNEGRNFELINRSKFRRKKVYSNSGVVNVKVSISSNACSFLDYILSGTSINVIVGIDLSNQIHQSNSPMRFTEAISIARSAAVNNEYIIAIQAVVEILQVYDR
;
A
#
# COMPACT_ATOMS: atom_id res chain seq x y z
N MET A 1 -3.36 -3.49 17.14
CA MET A 1 -3.08 -4.87 16.68
C MET A 1 -4.40 -5.48 16.30
N GLN A 2 -4.58 -5.81 15.02
CA GLN A 2 -5.76 -6.53 14.54
C GLN A 2 -5.51 -8.01 14.83
N SER A 3 -6.37 -8.64 15.64
CA SER A 3 -6.33 -10.08 15.87
C SER A 3 -7.27 -10.80 14.92
N PHE A 4 -6.93 -12.04 14.59
CA PHE A 4 -7.72 -12.91 13.74
C PHE A 4 -7.64 -14.32 14.29
N GLU A 5 -8.78 -15.01 14.35
CA GLU A 5 -8.86 -16.40 14.76
C GLU A 5 -9.35 -17.25 13.60
N THR A 6 -8.67 -18.38 13.37
CA THR A 6 -9.12 -19.37 12.39
C THR A 6 -10.30 -20.18 12.94
N GLU A 7 -10.86 -21.00 12.06
CA GLU A 7 -11.75 -22.08 12.45
C GLU A 7 -11.01 -23.14 13.29
N LEU A 8 -11.76 -23.87 14.12
CA LEU A 8 -11.25 -25.06 14.79
C LEU A 8 -11.13 -26.20 13.78
N GLN A 9 -10.02 -26.92 13.86
CA GLN A 9 -9.77 -28.11 13.06
C GLN A 9 -9.67 -29.35 13.96
N PRO A 10 -10.13 -30.53 13.51
CA PRO A 10 -9.92 -31.76 14.25
C PRO A 10 -8.43 -32.09 14.33
N VAL A 11 -8.04 -32.80 15.39
CA VAL A 11 -6.65 -33.19 15.61
C VAL A 11 -6.15 -34.05 14.44
N SER A 12 -5.05 -33.63 13.82
CA SER A 12 -4.39 -34.29 12.70
C SER A 12 -2.89 -34.00 12.75
N SER A 13 -2.07 -34.88 12.18
CA SER A 13 -0.64 -34.65 11.97
C SER A 13 -0.37 -33.60 10.88
N PHE A 14 -1.37 -33.31 10.05
CA PHE A 14 -1.37 -32.23 9.07
C PHE A 14 -2.70 -31.51 9.12
N ILE A 15 -2.69 -30.23 9.50
CA ILE A 15 -3.87 -29.39 9.62
C ILE A 15 -3.76 -28.27 8.59
N GLN A 16 -4.81 -28.10 7.78
CA GLN A 16 -4.92 -26.98 6.85
C GLN A 16 -6.09 -26.09 7.27
N PHE A 17 -5.76 -24.86 7.65
CA PHE A 17 -6.76 -23.84 7.92
C PHE A 17 -7.22 -23.19 6.59
N ARG A 18 -8.50 -22.88 6.50
CA ARG A 18 -9.14 -22.23 5.33
C ARG A 18 -9.40 -20.75 5.57
N SER A 19 -9.50 -20.33 6.82
CA SER A 19 -9.69 -18.93 7.17
C SER A 19 -8.39 -18.16 6.95
N TYR A 20 -8.50 -16.98 6.35
CA TYR A 20 -7.40 -16.06 6.09
C TYR A 20 -7.80 -14.66 6.53
N MET A 21 -6.80 -13.83 6.85
CA MET A 21 -6.98 -12.41 7.11
C MET A 21 -6.37 -11.59 5.99
N SER A 22 -7.01 -10.48 5.64
CA SER A 22 -6.41 -9.46 4.78
C SER A 22 -5.66 -8.46 5.65
N ILE A 23 -4.44 -8.12 5.24
CA ILE A 23 -3.64 -7.06 5.85
C ILE A 23 -3.21 -6.07 4.77
N ASP A 24 -3.12 -4.79 5.14
CA ASP A 24 -2.50 -3.79 4.30
C ASP A 24 -0.98 -3.95 4.38
N TYR A 25 -0.34 -4.18 3.25
CA TYR A 25 1.11 -4.21 3.16
C TYR A 25 1.64 -2.78 2.93
N ILE A 26 2.53 -2.33 3.81
CA ILE A 26 3.13 -1.01 3.84
C ILE A 26 4.64 -1.21 3.70
N PHE A 27 5.17 -0.96 2.50
CA PHE A 27 6.56 -1.24 2.16
C PHE A 27 7.56 -0.51 3.07
N GLU A 28 7.23 0.71 3.45
CA GLU A 28 8.03 1.60 4.29
C GLU A 28 7.97 1.26 5.80
N GLU A 29 7.21 0.24 6.20
CA GLU A 29 7.09 -0.19 7.58
C GLU A 29 7.61 -1.61 7.81
N LYS A 30 8.26 -1.81 8.96
CA LYS A 30 8.62 -3.15 9.42
C LYS A 30 7.38 -3.82 10.00
N GLN A 31 6.71 -4.61 9.16
CA GLN A 31 5.48 -5.32 9.53
C GLN A 31 5.79 -6.74 9.98
N THR A 32 5.31 -7.07 11.18
CA THR A 32 5.54 -8.36 11.83
C THR A 32 4.21 -9.06 12.14
N ILE A 33 4.13 -10.36 11.93
CA ILE A 33 2.97 -11.19 12.31
C ILE A 33 3.42 -12.18 13.37
N LEU A 34 2.81 -12.09 14.55
CA LEU A 34 2.87 -13.13 15.58
C LEU A 34 1.76 -14.14 15.32
N VAL A 35 2.13 -15.42 15.25
CA VAL A 35 1.19 -16.52 15.13
C VAL A 35 1.32 -17.43 16.34
N GLU A 36 0.18 -17.75 16.93
CA GLU A 36 0.06 -18.60 18.10
C GLU A 36 -0.87 -19.76 17.79
N LEU A 37 -0.37 -20.98 17.97
CA LEU A 37 -1.16 -22.19 17.81
C LEU A 37 -1.66 -22.64 19.18
N TYR A 38 -2.98 -22.72 19.32
CA TYR A 38 -3.64 -23.19 20.53
C TYR A 38 -4.26 -24.58 20.33
N GLN A 39 -4.31 -25.36 21.40
CA GLN A 39 -5.07 -26.61 21.48
C GLN A 39 -6.19 -26.46 22.50
N CYS A 40 -7.38 -26.98 22.19
CA CYS A 40 -8.52 -27.03 23.10
C CYS A 40 -9.15 -28.43 23.11
N SER A 41 -9.84 -28.78 24.20
CA SER A 41 -10.54 -30.05 24.33
C SER A 41 -11.95 -29.96 23.77
N LYS A 42 -12.36 -30.97 22.98
CA LYS A 42 -13.73 -31.11 22.43
C LYS A 42 -14.26 -29.84 21.73
N GLY A 43 -13.37 -29.04 21.15
CA GLY A 43 -13.71 -27.80 20.45
C GLY A 43 -14.09 -26.61 21.35
N ASN A 44 -13.81 -26.66 22.66
CA ASN A 44 -14.12 -25.59 23.58
C ASN A 44 -12.95 -24.60 23.71
N LYS A 45 -12.94 -23.50 22.96
CA LYS A 45 -11.85 -22.49 23.01
C LYS A 45 -11.55 -21.93 24.41
N MET A 46 -12.48 -21.99 25.37
CA MET A 46 -12.30 -21.51 26.74
C MET A 46 -11.28 -22.33 27.55
N ASP A 47 -11.00 -23.57 27.15
CA ASP A 47 -10.00 -24.43 27.79
C ASP A 47 -8.67 -24.49 27.01
N SER A 48 -8.46 -23.52 26.13
CA SER A 48 -7.30 -23.51 25.24
C SER A 48 -5.98 -23.36 25.99
N SER A 49 -4.98 -24.12 25.56
CA SER A 49 -3.57 -23.98 25.94
C SER A 49 -2.73 -23.68 24.71
N LEU A 50 -1.69 -22.85 24.89
CA LEU A 50 -0.75 -22.54 23.82
C LEU A 50 0.15 -23.76 23.55
N LEU A 51 0.19 -24.22 22.30
CA LEU A 51 1.11 -25.25 21.83
C LEU A 51 2.45 -24.67 21.42
N GLY A 52 2.44 -23.53 20.74
CA GLY A 52 3.64 -22.86 20.30
C GLY A 52 3.34 -21.60 19.52
N SER A 53 4.35 -20.76 19.37
CA SER A 53 4.27 -19.51 18.63
C SER A 53 5.48 -19.29 17.74
N THR A 54 5.29 -18.43 16.74
CA THR A 54 6.35 -17.98 15.86
C THR A 54 6.06 -16.56 15.40
N GLU A 55 7.10 -15.83 15.04
CA GLU A 55 7.03 -14.47 14.58
C GLU A 55 7.68 -14.39 13.20
N ILE A 56 6.97 -13.81 12.22
CA ILE A 56 7.48 -13.60 10.86
C ILE A 56 7.49 -12.13 10.47
N LEU A 57 8.43 -11.76 9.60
CA LEU A 57 8.49 -10.45 8.95
C LEU A 57 7.79 -10.55 7.61
N VAL A 58 6.69 -9.82 7.42
CA VAL A 58 5.88 -9.86 6.19
C VAL A 58 6.74 -9.64 4.96
N GLY A 59 7.60 -8.63 5.00
CA GLY A 59 8.51 -8.26 3.91
C GLY A 59 9.46 -9.38 3.49
N ARG A 60 10.01 -10.12 4.46
CA ARG A 60 10.90 -11.26 4.21
C ARG A 60 10.15 -12.42 3.58
N THR A 61 8.97 -12.75 4.11
CA THR A 61 8.16 -13.87 3.64
C THR A 61 7.71 -13.64 2.19
N ILE A 62 7.25 -12.43 1.83
CA ILE A 62 6.91 -12.10 0.43
C ILE A 62 8.14 -12.18 -0.48
N HIS A 63 9.29 -11.65 -0.08
CA HIS A 63 10.51 -11.69 -0.90
C HIS A 63 11.06 -13.11 -1.10
N SER A 64 10.70 -14.03 -0.19
CA SER A 64 11.01 -15.45 -0.25
C SER A 64 9.99 -16.27 -1.06
N GLY A 65 9.11 -15.62 -1.84
CA GLY A 65 8.10 -16.29 -2.66
C GLY A 65 6.71 -16.37 -2.02
N GLY A 66 6.52 -15.70 -0.88
CA GLY A 66 5.24 -15.62 -0.18
C GLY A 66 4.81 -16.91 0.51
N GLU A 67 5.73 -17.86 0.69
CA GLU A 67 5.49 -19.09 1.44
C GLU A 67 6.71 -19.41 2.28
N GLU A 68 6.53 -19.60 3.59
CA GLU A 68 7.62 -19.87 4.52
C GLU A 68 7.19 -20.93 5.54
N GLU A 69 7.98 -22.00 5.66
CA GLU A 69 7.84 -22.98 6.73
C GLU A 69 8.67 -22.52 7.93
N VAL A 70 8.00 -22.33 9.07
CA VAL A 70 8.62 -21.84 10.30
C VAL A 70 8.40 -22.83 11.45
N PRO A 71 9.43 -23.09 12.28
CA PRO A 71 9.26 -23.90 13.47
C PRO A 71 8.44 -23.13 14.52
N LEU A 72 7.54 -23.82 15.19
CA LEU A 72 6.81 -23.28 16.34
C LEU A 72 7.66 -23.46 17.61
N ARG A 73 7.70 -22.45 18.46
CA ARG A 73 8.47 -22.45 19.71
C ARG A 73 7.56 -22.34 20.90
N ILE A 74 7.87 -23.06 21.97
CA ILE A 74 7.21 -22.88 23.26
C ILE A 74 7.80 -21.63 23.93
N PRO A 75 6.99 -20.71 24.50
CA PRO A 75 7.51 -19.56 25.23
C PRO A 75 8.41 -20.00 26.40
N GLN A 76 9.55 -19.34 26.56
CA GLN A 76 10.46 -19.58 27.68
C GLN A 76 9.73 -19.22 28.99
N GLY A 77 9.49 -20.21 29.86
CA GLY A 77 8.80 -20.04 31.13
C GLY A 77 7.61 -20.98 31.38
N ALA A 78 7.20 -21.78 30.39
CA ALA A 78 6.29 -22.91 30.62
C ALA A 78 7.05 -24.07 31.29
N THR A 79 7.36 -23.91 32.58
CA THR A 79 7.94 -24.97 33.42
C THR A 79 6.89 -26.05 33.66
N GLY A 80 7.02 -27.15 32.93
CA GLY A 80 6.33 -28.41 33.15
C GLY A 80 6.87 -29.39 32.12
N GLU A 81 7.13 -30.63 32.54
CA GLU A 81 7.63 -31.76 31.75
C GLU A 81 6.73 -32.06 30.53
N SER A 82 6.76 -31.18 29.54
CA SER A 82 6.06 -31.31 28.29
C SER A 82 7.10 -31.65 27.24
N GLU A 83 6.87 -32.77 26.56
CA GLU A 83 7.62 -33.20 25.38
C GLU A 83 7.90 -31.99 24.47
N PRO A 84 9.10 -31.87 23.90
CA PRO A 84 9.40 -30.77 22.98
C PRO A 84 8.40 -30.80 21.82
N PHE A 85 7.55 -29.77 21.73
CA PHE A 85 6.64 -29.60 20.60
C PHE A 85 7.46 -29.37 19.34
N ASN A 86 7.61 -30.40 18.52
CA ASN A 86 8.37 -30.36 17.27
C ASN A 86 7.43 -30.18 16.08
N GLY A 87 6.67 -29.08 16.10
CA GLY A 87 5.76 -28.70 15.02
C GLY A 87 6.32 -27.55 14.18
N SER A 88 6.05 -27.58 12.88
CA SER A 88 6.23 -26.45 11.98
C SER A 88 4.88 -25.94 11.50
N MET A 89 4.88 -24.71 11.00
CA MET A 89 3.74 -24.09 10.35
C MET A 89 4.19 -23.50 9.03
N ILE A 90 3.39 -23.72 7.98
CA ILE A 90 3.58 -23.09 6.68
C ILE A 90 2.67 -21.87 6.61
N LEU A 91 3.28 -20.70 6.44
CA LEU A 91 2.57 -19.43 6.26
C LEU A 91 2.59 -19.03 4.79
N CYS A 92 1.41 -18.74 4.24
CA CYS A 92 1.24 -18.32 2.86
C CYS A 92 0.73 -16.87 2.81
N ILE A 93 1.51 -15.97 2.23
CA ILE A 93 1.15 -14.58 1.96
C ILE A 93 1.00 -14.40 0.45
N ARG A 94 -0.16 -13.88 0.04
CA ARG A 94 -0.49 -13.65 -1.37
C ARG A 94 -1.06 -12.24 -1.53
N GLU A 95 -0.79 -11.64 -2.68
CA GLU A 95 -1.43 -10.39 -3.07
C GLU A 95 -2.88 -10.66 -3.49
N GLU A 96 -3.81 -9.84 -3.00
CA GLU A 96 -5.23 -9.93 -3.33
C GLU A 96 -5.47 -9.52 -4.80
N PRO A 97 -5.98 -10.38 -5.69
CA PRO A 97 -6.06 -10.07 -7.12
C PRO A 97 -6.88 -8.81 -7.46
N SER A 98 -7.89 -8.50 -6.64
CA SER A 98 -8.75 -7.33 -6.86
C SER A 98 -8.01 -6.00 -6.76
N ILE A 99 -6.88 -5.92 -6.03
CA ILE A 99 -6.10 -4.68 -5.90
C ILE A 99 -5.29 -4.32 -7.15
N LYS A 100 -5.16 -5.25 -8.11
CA LYS A 100 -4.48 -5.01 -9.40
C LYS A 100 -5.38 -4.33 -10.44
N GLN A 101 -6.62 -4.03 -10.08
CA GLN A 101 -7.61 -3.49 -11.00
C GLN A 101 -7.56 -1.96 -11.05
N ASN A 102 -7.36 -1.41 -12.25
CA ASN A 102 -7.57 0.01 -12.52
C ASN A 102 -8.97 0.27 -13.06
N ILE A 103 -9.54 1.39 -12.64
CA ILE A 103 -10.75 1.94 -13.25
C ILE A 103 -10.34 2.80 -14.44
N VAL A 104 -10.74 2.39 -15.63
CA VAL A 104 -10.53 3.15 -16.87
C VAL A 104 -11.82 3.87 -17.23
N LEU A 105 -11.72 5.21 -17.31
CA LEU A 105 -12.83 6.07 -17.70
C LEU A 105 -12.63 6.54 -19.15
N LYS A 106 -13.58 6.22 -20.02
CA LYS A 106 -13.66 6.80 -21.37
C LYS A 106 -14.78 7.85 -21.37
N MET A 107 -14.45 9.08 -21.70
CA MET A 107 -15.35 10.21 -21.59
C MET A 107 -15.55 10.88 -22.95
N GLN A 108 -16.80 11.21 -23.28
CA GLN A 108 -17.16 11.90 -24.50
C GLN A 108 -18.08 13.08 -24.18
N GLY A 109 -17.67 14.29 -24.58
CA GLY A 109 -18.51 15.49 -24.48
C GLY A 109 -19.40 15.68 -25.71
N VAL A 110 -20.66 16.06 -25.48
CA VAL A 110 -21.65 16.38 -26.52
C VAL A 110 -22.33 17.70 -26.14
N GLY A 111 -22.52 18.59 -27.12
CA GLY A 111 -23.16 19.89 -26.87
C GLY A 111 -22.34 20.83 -25.98
N LEU A 112 -21.01 20.72 -26.07
CA LEU A 112 -19.99 21.61 -25.51
C LEU A 112 -20.38 23.10 -25.56
N ASP A 113 -20.70 23.77 -24.45
CA ASP A 113 -20.80 25.23 -24.45
C ASP A 113 -19.48 25.84 -24.92
N LYS A 114 -19.52 26.61 -26.01
CA LYS A 114 -18.34 27.30 -26.54
C LYS A 114 -17.93 28.45 -25.64
N LYS A 115 -16.62 28.60 -25.47
CA LYS A 115 -16.02 29.67 -24.68
C LYS A 115 -15.54 30.84 -25.53
N ASP A 116 -15.01 30.54 -26.70
CA ASP A 116 -14.53 31.54 -27.65
C ASP A 116 -15.59 31.89 -28.71
N MET A 117 -15.77 33.17 -28.99
CA MET A 117 -16.77 33.64 -29.97
C MET A 117 -16.34 33.43 -31.44
N PHE A 118 -15.06 33.14 -31.70
CA PHE A 118 -14.53 32.85 -33.03
C PHE A 118 -13.47 31.75 -32.97
N GLY A 119 -13.89 30.48 -32.97
CA GLY A 119 -12.97 29.35 -32.96
C GLY A 119 -13.65 28.03 -32.57
N LYS A 120 -12.91 26.92 -32.71
CA LYS A 120 -13.22 25.66 -32.02
C LYS A 120 -12.72 25.81 -30.59
N SER A 121 -13.53 25.44 -29.60
CA SER A 121 -13.05 25.32 -28.22
C SER A 121 -12.31 24.00 -28.07
N ASP A 122 -11.22 24.01 -27.29
CA ASP A 122 -10.36 22.85 -27.03
C ASP A 122 -10.58 22.35 -25.57
N PRO A 123 -11.69 21.65 -25.28
CA PRO A 123 -12.04 21.27 -23.92
C PRO A 123 -11.11 20.19 -23.37
N TYR A 124 -10.83 20.26 -22.07
CA TYR A 124 -10.17 19.19 -21.30
C TYR A 124 -10.96 18.92 -20.01
N ILE A 125 -10.71 17.76 -19.37
CA ILE A 125 -11.40 17.34 -18.14
C ILE A 125 -10.39 17.24 -17.00
N ILE A 126 -10.72 17.81 -15.86
CA ILE A 126 -10.01 17.62 -14.60
C ILE A 126 -10.85 16.68 -13.73
N ILE A 127 -10.25 15.57 -13.28
CA ILE A 127 -10.88 14.66 -12.31
C ILE A 127 -10.27 14.95 -10.93
N LEU A 128 -11.11 15.37 -10.00
CA LEU A 128 -10.70 15.67 -8.63
C LEU A 128 -11.27 14.63 -7.67
N ARG A 129 -10.41 14.06 -6.81
CA ARG A 129 -10.85 13.20 -5.70
C ARG A 129 -11.32 14.08 -4.55
N ARG A 130 -12.57 13.92 -4.12
CA ARG A 130 -13.13 14.59 -2.93
C ARG A 130 -13.14 13.61 -1.75
N ASN A 131 -12.53 13.97 -0.62
CA ASN A 131 -12.62 13.23 0.64
C ASN A 131 -13.82 13.74 1.48
N GLU A 132 -14.28 12.95 2.46
CA GLU A 132 -15.47 13.26 3.29
C GLU A 132 -15.36 14.59 4.07
N ARG A 133 -14.14 15.05 4.41
CA ARG A 133 -13.88 16.32 5.11
C ARG A 133 -13.72 17.51 4.15
N GLY A 134 -14.57 17.56 3.13
CA GLY A 134 -14.48 18.45 1.98
C GLY A 134 -13.98 19.87 2.29
N LYS A 135 -12.78 20.20 1.78
CA LYS A 135 -12.48 21.57 1.40
C LYS A 135 -12.80 21.66 -0.08
N ASP A 136 -13.89 22.36 -0.41
CA ASP A 136 -14.26 22.70 -1.79
C ASP A 136 -13.26 23.73 -2.32
N THR A 137 -12.03 23.32 -2.58
CA THR A 137 -11.08 24.12 -3.35
C THR A 137 -11.04 23.55 -4.75
N VAL A 138 -12.16 23.65 -5.47
CA VAL A 138 -12.02 24.04 -6.87
C VAL A 138 -11.48 25.46 -6.77
N ASP A 139 -10.27 25.67 -7.28
CA ASP A 139 -9.61 26.97 -7.25
C ASP A 139 -10.62 28.04 -7.72
N PRO A 140 -10.94 29.06 -6.88
CA PRO A 140 -11.89 30.10 -7.24
C PRO A 140 -11.52 30.84 -8.53
N ASP A 141 -10.28 30.72 -9.01
CA ASP A 141 -9.82 31.30 -10.26
C ASP A 141 -10.13 30.45 -11.51
N ILE A 142 -10.79 29.29 -11.40
CA ILE A 142 -11.34 28.57 -12.58
C ILE A 142 -12.67 29.21 -13.01
N ASP A 143 -12.64 30.52 -13.27
CA ASP A 143 -13.74 31.25 -13.91
C ASP A 143 -14.03 30.71 -15.32
N ASP A 144 -13.08 29.94 -15.87
CA ASP A 144 -13.15 29.37 -17.20
C ASP A 144 -13.59 27.89 -17.28
N VAL A 145 -14.34 27.36 -16.31
CA VAL A 145 -14.97 26.03 -16.45
C VAL A 145 -16.19 26.04 -17.40
N ILE A 146 -16.33 25.04 -18.27
CA ILE A 146 -17.55 24.85 -19.09
C ILE A 146 -18.72 24.46 -18.19
N GLY A 147 -18.54 23.43 -17.37
CA GLY A 147 -19.42 23.02 -16.30
C GLY A 147 -18.84 21.83 -15.54
N GLU A 148 -19.49 21.45 -14.44
CA GLU A 148 -19.05 20.36 -13.56
C GLU A 148 -20.18 19.37 -13.29
N PHE A 149 -19.82 18.15 -12.88
CA PHE A 149 -20.72 17.17 -12.28
C PHE A 149 -19.97 16.42 -11.17
N ILE A 150 -20.73 15.81 -10.25
CA ILE A 150 -20.18 15.01 -9.16
C ILE A 150 -20.74 13.59 -9.27
N THR A 151 -19.88 12.59 -9.07
CA THR A 151 -20.27 11.18 -9.06
C THR A 151 -19.38 10.39 -8.10
N THR A 152 -19.70 9.10 -7.89
CA THR A 152 -18.91 8.18 -7.07
C THR A 152 -18.40 7.02 -7.91
N ALA A 153 -17.27 6.43 -7.52
CA ALA A 153 -16.76 5.22 -8.17
C ALA A 153 -17.82 4.11 -8.16
N ARG A 154 -18.54 3.93 -7.05
CA ARG A 154 -19.64 2.96 -6.95
C ARG A 154 -20.72 3.18 -8.01
N PHE A 155 -21.14 4.43 -8.22
CA PHE A 155 -22.14 4.75 -9.23
C PHE A 155 -21.62 4.54 -10.65
N LEU A 156 -20.38 4.95 -10.92
CA LEU A 156 -19.70 4.74 -12.20
C LEU A 156 -19.56 3.25 -12.54
N LEU A 157 -19.23 2.40 -11.56
CA LEU A 157 -19.12 0.95 -11.75
C LEU A 157 -20.45 0.26 -12.09
N THR A 158 -21.60 0.94 -11.98
CA THR A 158 -22.90 0.43 -12.46
C THR A 158 -23.22 0.80 -13.91
N CYS A 159 -22.29 1.41 -14.66
CA CYS A 159 -22.50 1.76 -16.06
C CYS A 159 -22.55 0.51 -16.94
N THR A 160 -23.43 0.54 -17.95
CA THR A 160 -23.44 -0.46 -19.03
C THR A 160 -22.35 -0.13 -20.06
N ASN A 161 -22.19 -0.98 -21.08
CA ASN A 161 -21.26 -0.74 -22.20
C ASN A 161 -21.53 0.58 -22.97
N GLU A 162 -22.75 1.10 -22.89
CA GLU A 162 -23.14 2.39 -23.50
C GLU A 162 -22.70 3.60 -22.66
N GLY A 163 -22.27 3.36 -21.42
CA GLY A 163 -21.90 4.41 -20.47
C GLY A 163 -23.11 5.10 -19.86
N ARG A 164 -22.86 6.23 -19.22
CA ARG A 164 -23.90 7.06 -18.59
C ARG A 164 -23.67 8.52 -18.88
N ASN A 165 -24.75 9.24 -19.14
CA ASN A 165 -24.72 10.67 -19.41
C ASN A 165 -24.79 11.47 -18.11
N PHE A 166 -23.90 12.46 -17.99
CA PHE A 166 -23.87 13.44 -16.92
C PHE A 166 -24.01 14.84 -17.51
N GLU A 167 -24.96 15.61 -17.02
CA GLU A 167 -25.10 17.01 -17.40
C GLU A 167 -24.01 17.86 -16.76
N LEU A 168 -23.39 18.74 -17.54
CA LEU A 168 -22.42 19.70 -17.04
C LEU A 168 -23.14 20.94 -16.53
N ILE A 169 -22.95 21.25 -15.25
CA ILE A 169 -23.54 22.42 -14.62
C ILE A 169 -22.48 23.51 -14.45
N ASN A 170 -22.63 24.62 -15.15
CA ASN A 170 -21.89 25.83 -14.86
C ASN A 170 -22.55 26.58 -13.69
N ARG A 171 -21.92 26.58 -12.52
CA ARG A 171 -22.46 27.24 -11.31
C ARG A 171 -22.79 28.71 -11.52
N SER A 172 -21.97 29.42 -12.29
CA SER A 172 -22.14 30.85 -12.55
C SER A 172 -23.32 31.12 -13.49
N LYS A 173 -23.51 30.33 -14.55
CA LYS A 173 -24.69 30.42 -15.43
C LYS A 173 -25.96 29.99 -14.69
N PHE A 174 -25.88 28.93 -13.90
CA PHE A 174 -27.00 28.44 -13.07
C PHE A 174 -27.51 29.52 -12.09
N ARG A 175 -26.61 30.29 -11.46
CA ARG A 175 -26.98 31.41 -10.57
C ARG A 175 -27.51 32.65 -11.31
N ARG A 176 -26.99 32.94 -12.51
CA ARG A 176 -27.26 34.20 -13.24
C ARG A 176 -28.42 34.15 -14.23
N LYS A 177 -28.70 32.99 -14.86
CA LYS A 177 -29.70 32.87 -15.93
C LYS A 177 -31.04 32.41 -15.40
N LYS A 178 -32.14 33.10 -15.77
CA LYS A 178 -33.52 32.70 -15.41
C LYS A 178 -33.93 31.34 -15.99
N VAL A 179 -33.45 31.03 -17.21
CA VAL A 179 -33.67 29.75 -17.88
C VAL A 179 -32.31 29.19 -18.25
N TYR A 180 -31.95 28.07 -17.63
CA TYR A 180 -30.71 27.35 -17.86
C TYR A 180 -30.95 25.87 -17.59
N SER A 181 -30.49 25.01 -18.50
CA SER A 181 -30.57 23.55 -18.36
C SER A 181 -29.20 22.99 -18.01
N ASN A 182 -28.27 22.96 -18.97
CA ASN A 182 -26.90 22.53 -18.77
C ASN A 182 -25.95 23.24 -19.76
N SER A 183 -24.64 22.99 -19.62
CA SER A 183 -23.55 23.50 -20.49
C SER A 183 -22.95 22.39 -21.35
N GLY A 184 -23.76 21.37 -21.66
CA GLY A 184 -23.37 20.16 -22.37
C GLY A 184 -23.53 18.90 -21.52
N VAL A 185 -23.29 17.76 -22.15
CA VAL A 185 -23.40 16.43 -21.53
C VAL A 185 -22.10 15.67 -21.74
N VAL A 186 -21.62 14.99 -20.70
CA VAL A 186 -20.50 14.05 -20.78
C VAL A 186 -21.04 12.63 -20.62
N ASN A 187 -20.85 11.80 -21.63
CA ASN A 187 -21.02 10.36 -21.53
C ASN A 187 -19.75 9.75 -20.91
N VAL A 188 -19.89 9.01 -19.82
CA VAL A 188 -18.80 8.30 -19.15
C VAL A 188 -19.02 6.80 -19.28
N LYS A 189 -18.06 6.12 -19.91
CA LYS A 189 -17.96 4.66 -19.97
C LYS A 189 -16.88 4.19 -19.02
N VAL A 190 -17.15 3.08 -18.35
CA VAL A 190 -16.24 2.50 -17.35
C VAL A 190 -15.85 1.11 -17.80
N SER A 191 -14.56 0.84 -17.75
CA SER A 191 -14.02 -0.50 -17.91
C SER A 191 -12.99 -0.77 -16.82
N ILE A 192 -12.89 -2.02 -16.40
CA ILE A 192 -11.85 -2.47 -15.47
C ILE A 192 -10.72 -3.07 -16.28
N SER A 193 -9.49 -2.62 -16.04
CA SER A 193 -8.28 -3.21 -16.61
C SER A 193 -7.39 -3.71 -15.49
N SER A 194 -6.86 -4.91 -15.60
CA SER A 194 -5.86 -5.40 -14.64
C SER A 194 -4.46 -4.93 -15.05
N ASN A 195 -3.67 -4.44 -14.08
CA ASN A 195 -2.24 -4.30 -14.27
C ASN A 195 -1.61 -5.67 -14.45
N ALA A 196 -0.71 -5.79 -15.43
CA ALA A 196 0.00 -7.04 -15.68
C ALA A 196 0.99 -7.37 -14.56
N CYS A 197 1.58 -6.35 -13.93
CA CYS A 197 2.54 -6.50 -12.83
C CYS A 197 2.32 -5.40 -11.78
N SER A 198 2.23 -5.77 -10.51
CA SER A 198 2.29 -4.89 -9.34
C SER A 198 3.72 -4.80 -8.80
N PHE A 199 3.96 -3.89 -7.84
CA PHE A 199 5.21 -3.90 -7.05
C PHE A 199 5.44 -5.27 -6.39
N LEU A 200 4.39 -5.84 -5.79
CA LEU A 200 4.46 -7.13 -5.11
C LEU A 200 4.78 -8.29 -6.06
N ASP A 201 4.35 -8.24 -7.33
CA ASP A 201 4.73 -9.25 -8.31
C ASP A 201 6.26 -9.34 -8.49
N TYR A 202 6.95 -8.19 -8.53
CA TYR A 202 8.41 -8.16 -8.63
C TYR A 202 9.07 -8.73 -7.37
N ILE A 203 8.61 -8.31 -6.19
CA ILE A 203 9.15 -8.77 -4.90
C ILE A 203 8.92 -10.26 -4.68
N LEU A 204 7.69 -10.75 -4.91
CA LEU A 204 7.31 -12.16 -4.82
C LEU A 204 8.10 -13.03 -5.80
N SER A 205 8.43 -12.49 -6.98
CA SER A 205 9.26 -13.18 -7.97
C SER A 205 10.76 -13.17 -7.63
N GLY A 206 11.15 -12.58 -6.50
CA GLY A 206 12.53 -12.57 -6.01
C GLY A 206 13.38 -11.42 -6.53
N THR A 207 12.78 -10.31 -6.94
CA THR A 207 13.52 -9.08 -7.26
C THR A 207 14.11 -8.51 -5.98
N SER A 208 15.43 -8.34 -5.96
CA SER A 208 16.15 -7.77 -4.82
C SER A 208 16.21 -6.25 -4.87
N ILE A 209 16.21 -5.62 -3.69
CA ILE A 209 16.42 -4.19 -3.52
C ILE A 209 17.74 -3.99 -2.78
N ASN A 210 18.75 -3.53 -3.51
CA ASN A 210 20.08 -3.30 -2.96
C ASN A 210 20.18 -1.89 -2.39
N VAL A 211 20.73 -1.76 -1.19
CA VAL A 211 20.91 -0.47 -0.52
C VAL A 211 22.36 0.00 -0.66
N ILE A 212 22.54 1.21 -1.19
CA ILE A 212 23.84 1.89 -1.23
C ILE A 212 23.72 3.19 -0.46
N VAL A 213 24.59 3.39 0.52
CA VAL A 213 24.63 4.60 1.34
C VAL A 213 25.85 5.44 0.99
N GLY A 214 25.62 6.67 0.53
CA GLY A 214 26.65 7.69 0.42
C GLY A 214 26.55 8.67 1.60
N ILE A 215 27.64 8.89 2.31
CA ILE A 215 27.70 9.80 3.47
C ILE A 215 28.51 11.04 3.09
N ASP A 216 27.93 12.22 3.24
CA ASP A 216 28.65 13.48 3.08
C ASP A 216 29.48 13.80 4.33
N LEU A 217 30.80 13.82 4.16
CA LEU A 217 31.76 14.18 5.21
C LEU A 217 32.39 15.56 4.98
N SER A 218 31.87 16.37 4.05
CA SER A 218 32.49 17.63 3.62
C SER A 218 32.77 18.61 4.77
N ASN A 219 31.88 18.68 5.78
CA ASN A 219 32.06 19.56 6.95
C ASN A 219 33.09 19.05 7.97
N GLN A 220 33.48 17.78 7.90
CA GLN A 220 34.43 17.14 8.83
C GLN A 220 35.85 17.08 8.25
N ILE A 221 35.99 17.34 6.95
CA ILE A 221 37.27 17.43 6.27
C ILE A 221 37.80 18.85 6.46
N HIS A 222 38.83 19.02 7.30
CA HIS A 222 39.58 20.28 7.30
C HIS A 222 40.18 20.50 5.90
N GLN A 223 39.91 21.66 5.29
CA GLN A 223 40.50 22.05 4.01
C GLN A 223 42.02 22.19 4.17
N SER A 224 42.75 21.10 3.97
CA SER A 224 44.20 21.07 3.86
C SER A 224 44.55 20.89 2.38
N ASN A 225 45.64 21.54 1.92
CA ASN A 225 46.15 21.36 0.55
C ASN A 225 46.75 19.96 0.28
N SER A 226 46.70 19.05 1.26
CA SER A 226 47.22 17.68 1.14
C SER A 226 46.06 16.68 0.99
N PRO A 227 46.17 15.67 0.10
CA PRO A 227 45.14 14.65 -0.05
C PRO A 227 45.00 13.85 1.26
N MET A 228 43.78 13.78 1.77
CA MET A 228 43.43 13.04 2.98
C MET A 228 43.77 11.55 2.82
N ARG A 229 44.39 10.94 3.83
CA ARG A 229 44.66 9.50 3.81
C ARG A 229 43.38 8.72 4.12
N PHE A 230 43.21 7.54 3.51
CA PHE A 230 42.07 6.65 3.75
C PHE A 230 41.85 6.36 5.25
N THR A 231 42.93 6.21 6.02
CA THR A 231 42.89 5.97 7.47
C THR A 231 42.30 7.15 8.27
N GLU A 232 42.55 8.39 7.83
CA GLU A 232 42.00 9.60 8.45
C GLU A 232 40.50 9.74 8.16
N ALA A 233 40.09 9.44 6.91
CA ALA A 233 38.68 9.40 6.54
C ALA A 233 37.88 8.38 7.37
N ILE A 234 38.45 7.19 7.63
CA ILE A 234 37.82 6.16 8.48
C ILE A 234 37.73 6.60 9.95
N SER A 235 38.73 7.31 10.49
CA SER A 235 38.66 7.78 11.88
C SER A 235 37.59 8.87 12.04
N ILE A 236 37.49 9.79 11.07
CA ILE A 236 36.45 10.83 11.02
C ILE A 236 35.06 10.19 10.93
N ALA A 237 34.89 9.20 10.04
CA ALA A 237 33.63 8.47 9.92
C ALA A 237 33.24 7.76 11.23
N ARG A 238 34.21 7.14 11.93
CA ARG A 238 33.96 6.52 13.26
C ARG A 238 33.65 7.53 14.35
N SER A 239 34.29 8.70 14.37
CA SER A 239 33.97 9.74 15.35
C SER A 239 32.62 10.38 15.10
N ALA A 240 32.22 10.53 13.84
CA ALA A 240 30.89 10.98 13.45
C ALA A 240 29.80 9.92 13.74
N ALA A 241 30.17 8.68 14.07
CA ALA A 241 29.26 7.56 14.34
C ALA A 241 28.78 7.48 15.80
N VAL A 242 29.03 8.48 16.64
CA VAL A 242 28.50 8.55 18.01
C VAL A 242 27.31 9.52 18.02
N ASN A 243 26.09 9.00 17.85
CA ASN A 243 24.82 9.73 17.84
C ASN A 243 24.76 10.94 16.88
N ASN A 244 24.89 10.65 15.59
CA ASN A 244 24.70 11.63 14.51
C ASN A 244 23.48 11.24 13.67
N GLU A 245 22.78 12.24 13.13
CA GLU A 245 21.59 12.11 12.28
C GLU A 245 21.78 11.11 11.13
N TYR A 246 23.01 10.96 10.63
CA TYR A 246 23.37 9.93 9.64
C TYR A 246 23.06 8.50 10.11
N ILE A 247 23.36 8.13 11.35
CA ILE A 247 23.09 6.78 11.85
C ILE A 247 21.60 6.54 11.95
N ILE A 248 20.85 7.52 12.46
CA ILE A 248 19.40 7.42 12.59
C ILE A 248 18.78 7.22 11.20
N ALA A 249 19.22 8.00 10.20
CA ALA A 249 18.75 7.87 8.83
C ALA A 249 19.12 6.52 8.20
N ILE A 250 20.37 6.07 8.39
CA ILE A 250 20.82 4.77 7.87
C ILE A 250 20.04 3.63 8.52
N GLN A 251 19.88 3.63 9.84
CA GLN A 251 19.12 2.62 10.56
C GLN A 251 17.66 2.59 10.10
N ALA A 252 17.01 3.74 10.00
CA ALA A 252 15.62 3.82 9.54
C ALA A 252 15.42 3.23 8.14
N VAL A 253 16.38 3.41 7.22
CA VAL A 253 16.32 2.85 5.87
C VAL A 253 16.68 1.36 5.86
N VAL A 254 17.78 0.98 6.51
CA VAL A 254 18.29 -0.40 6.50
C VAL A 254 17.33 -1.35 7.23
N GLU A 255 16.71 -0.92 8.33
CA GLU A 255 15.76 -1.74 9.07
C GLU A 255 14.60 -2.23 8.21
N ILE A 256 14.19 -1.42 7.22
CA ILE A 256 13.15 -1.74 6.24
C ILE A 256 13.72 -2.55 5.08
N LEU A 257 14.79 -2.07 4.45
CA LEU A 257 15.23 -2.57 3.16
C LEU A 257 16.06 -3.85 3.23
N GLN A 258 16.71 -4.13 4.35
CA GLN A 258 17.62 -5.28 4.49
C GLN A 258 16.96 -6.65 4.21
N VAL A 259 15.64 -6.77 4.39
CA VAL A 259 14.93 -8.05 4.15
C VAL A 259 14.70 -8.33 2.66
N TYR A 260 14.94 -7.33 1.81
CA TYR A 260 14.80 -7.39 0.35
C TYR A 260 16.15 -7.52 -0.38
N ASP A 261 17.26 -7.58 0.36
CA ASP A 261 18.60 -7.82 -0.18
C ASP A 261 18.93 -9.32 -0.08
N ARG A 262 19.51 -9.92 -1.12
CA ARG A 262 19.83 -11.36 -1.19
C ARG A 262 21.31 -11.63 -1.01
#